data_AF-A0A068PVS1-F1
#
_entry.id   AF-A0A068PVS1-F1
#
_cell.length_a   1.000
_cell.length_b   1.000
_cell.length_c   1.000
_cell.angle_alpha   90.00
_cell.angle_beta   90.00
_cell.angle_gamma   90.00
#
_symmetry.space_group_name_H-M   'P 1'
#
loop_
_entity.id
_entity.type
_entity.pdbx_description
1 polymer ?
#
loop_
_entity_poly.entity_id
_entity_poly.type
_entity_poly.pdbx_seq_one_letter_code
_entity_poly.pdbx_strand_id
1 'polypeptide(L)'
;TIGAEVGRRISSSSSDTTRGLVACGTGVGVAIFANKNPGVFAATCLTPADALNARSINNCNVLAVSGMSTSKESAVEILDTWLNTPFKAPCPASSFKPWEENLSCFLDKSLTEMPLIGKNEVNDKSSGSDSVCSICCLVKNRELSPVDMIPGASMKIVRESPTSAIV
;
A
#
# COMPACT_ATOMS: atom_id res chain seq x y z
N THR A 1 1.07 -12.01 -18.02
CA THR A 1 2.28 -11.14 -18.02
C THR A 1 3.23 -11.61 -16.93
N ILE A 2 4.50 -11.20 -16.97
CA ILE A 2 5.49 -11.57 -15.93
C ILE A 2 5.04 -11.17 -14.52
N GLY A 3 4.43 -9.98 -14.35
CA GLY A 3 3.89 -9.54 -13.06
C GLY A 3 2.84 -10.51 -12.50
N ALA A 4 1.93 -11.00 -13.33
CA ALA A 4 0.90 -11.95 -12.90
C ALA A 4 1.49 -13.33 -12.54
N GLU A 5 2.53 -13.78 -13.26
CA GLU A 5 3.22 -15.03 -12.97
C GLU A 5 3.96 -14.98 -11.63
N VAL A 6 4.73 -13.91 -11.37
CA VAL A 6 5.38 -13.70 -10.07
C VAL A 6 4.34 -13.60 -8.96
N GLY A 7 3.27 -12.82 -9.17
CA GLY A 7 2.19 -12.70 -8.19
C GLY A 7 1.56 -14.06 -7.85
N ARG A 8 1.29 -14.91 -8.85
CA ARG A 8 0.76 -16.26 -8.62
C ARG A 8 1.70 -17.11 -7.79
N ARG A 9 3.01 -17.10 -8.07
CA ARG A 9 4.02 -17.87 -7.30
C ARG A 9 4.11 -17.44 -5.85
N ILE A 10 4.07 -16.12 -5.61
CA ILE A 10 4.07 -15.57 -4.24
C ILE A 10 2.78 -15.95 -3.52
N SER A 11 1.63 -15.80 -4.19
CA SER A 11 0.30 -16.13 -3.64
C SER A 11 0.17 -17.61 -3.27
N SER A 12 0.74 -18.51 -4.07
CA SER A 12 0.70 -19.96 -3.83
C SER A 12 1.82 -20.47 -2.91
N SER A 13 2.73 -19.61 -2.47
CA SER A 13 3.85 -20.06 -1.64
C SER A 13 3.38 -20.45 -0.24
N SER A 14 3.87 -21.59 0.25
CA SER A 14 3.67 -22.01 1.65
C SER A 14 4.63 -21.33 2.63
N SER A 15 5.60 -20.55 2.13
CA SER A 15 6.62 -19.88 2.93
C SER A 15 6.39 -18.37 2.94
N ASP A 16 6.27 -17.81 4.14
CA ASP A 16 6.14 -16.38 4.42
C ASP A 16 7.41 -15.58 4.13
N THR A 17 8.53 -16.25 3.88
CA THR A 17 9.82 -15.63 3.49
C THR A 17 10.00 -15.54 1.98
N THR A 18 9.09 -16.10 1.17
CA THR A 18 9.18 -16.01 -0.29
C THR A 18 9.01 -14.55 -0.74
N ARG A 19 9.85 -14.11 -1.67
CA ARG A 19 9.92 -12.74 -2.17
C ARG A 19 9.95 -12.72 -3.69
N GLY A 20 9.33 -11.70 -4.28
CA GLY A 20 9.33 -11.49 -5.73
C GLY A 20 9.98 -10.17 -6.13
N LEU A 21 10.61 -10.15 -7.30
CA LEU A 21 11.07 -8.93 -7.96
C LEU A 21 10.53 -8.92 -9.39
N VAL A 22 10.02 -7.76 -9.81
CA VAL A 22 9.58 -7.50 -11.17
C VAL A 22 10.10 -6.15 -11.66
N ALA A 23 10.27 -6.00 -12.96
CA ALA A 23 10.65 -4.72 -13.56
C ALA A 23 9.95 -4.53 -14.90
N CYS A 24 9.62 -3.29 -15.24
CA CYS A 24 9.22 -2.88 -16.58
C CYS A 24 9.59 -1.40 -16.78
N GLY A 25 9.17 -0.79 -17.89
CA GLY A 25 9.48 0.62 -18.16
C GLY A 25 9.27 1.54 -16.96
N THR A 26 8.08 1.50 -16.34
CA THR A 26 7.75 2.32 -15.14
C THR A 26 7.73 1.52 -13.83
N GLY A 27 7.80 0.20 -13.88
CA GLY A 27 7.55 -0.69 -12.72
C GLY A 27 6.07 -0.82 -12.30
N VAL A 28 5.26 0.21 -12.55
CA VAL A 28 3.85 0.28 -12.10
C VAL A 28 2.99 -0.83 -12.71
N GLY A 29 3.09 -1.06 -14.02
CA GLY A 29 2.25 -2.04 -14.69
C GLY A 29 2.45 -3.46 -14.15
N VAL A 30 3.70 -3.87 -13.95
CA VAL A 30 4.00 -5.20 -13.40
C VAL A 30 3.58 -5.33 -11.94
N ALA A 31 3.67 -4.26 -11.15
CA ALA A 31 3.16 -4.23 -9.78
C ALA A 31 1.63 -4.41 -9.75
N ILE A 32 0.89 -3.71 -10.62
CA ILE A 32 -0.57 -3.86 -10.74
C ILE A 32 -0.94 -5.31 -11.06
N PHE A 33 -0.29 -5.94 -12.04
CA PHE A 33 -0.54 -7.34 -12.38
C PHE A 33 -0.22 -8.29 -11.22
N ALA A 34 0.86 -8.07 -10.49
CA ALA A 34 1.21 -8.89 -9.34
C ALA A 34 0.16 -8.79 -8.22
N ASN A 35 -0.27 -7.57 -7.88
CA ASN A 35 -1.27 -7.26 -6.86
C ASN A 35 -2.67 -7.82 -7.15
N LYS A 36 -2.96 -8.31 -8.36
CA LYS A 36 -4.22 -9.02 -8.65
C LYS A 36 -4.29 -10.42 -8.04
N ASN A 37 -3.18 -10.93 -7.50
CA ASN A 37 -3.14 -12.24 -6.85
C ASN A 37 -3.32 -12.08 -5.34
N PRO A 38 -4.16 -12.91 -4.68
CA PRO A 38 -4.42 -12.81 -3.24
C PRO A 38 -3.15 -12.87 -2.40
N GLY A 39 -3.02 -11.99 -1.40
CA GLY A 39 -1.87 -11.97 -0.49
C GLY A 39 -0.59 -11.42 -1.11
N VAL A 40 -0.63 -10.89 -2.33
CA VAL A 40 0.49 -10.19 -2.94
C VAL A 40 0.40 -8.70 -2.65
N PHE A 41 1.50 -8.17 -2.13
CA PHE A 41 1.69 -6.75 -1.85
C PHE A 41 2.95 -6.31 -2.61
N ALA A 42 2.73 -5.82 -3.83
CA ALA A 42 3.75 -5.31 -4.73
C ALA A 42 3.83 -3.78 -4.63
N ALA A 43 5.03 -3.27 -4.39
CA ALA A 43 5.31 -1.84 -4.34
C ALA A 43 6.31 -1.45 -5.44
N THR A 44 6.04 -0.36 -6.15
CA THR A 44 7.01 0.21 -7.10
C THR A 44 7.91 1.19 -6.34
N CYS A 45 9.21 0.95 -6.36
CA CYS A 45 10.20 1.78 -5.67
C CYS A 45 11.17 2.37 -6.68
N LEU A 46 11.41 3.68 -6.59
CA LEU A 46 12.33 4.40 -7.47
C LEU A 46 13.64 4.75 -6.75
N THR A 47 13.64 4.71 -5.41
CA THR A 47 14.79 5.03 -4.57
C THR A 47 14.92 4.03 -3.41
N PRO A 48 16.11 3.91 -2.78
CA PRO A 48 16.29 3.10 -1.57
C PRO A 48 15.36 3.53 -0.42
N ALA A 49 15.07 4.83 -0.31
CA ALA A 49 14.13 5.35 0.67
C ALA A 49 12.70 4.81 0.44
N ASP A 50 12.26 4.69 -0.81
CA ASP A 50 10.97 4.08 -1.15
C ASP A 50 10.95 2.59 -0.75
N ALA A 51 12.03 1.86 -1.03
CA ALA A 51 12.15 0.45 -0.66
C ALA A 51 12.08 0.23 0.86
N LEU A 52 12.80 1.07 1.62
CA LEU A 52 12.81 1.07 3.08
C LEU A 52 11.40 1.34 3.64
N ASN A 53 10.72 2.38 3.15
CA ASN A 53 9.34 2.68 3.51
C ASN A 53 8.39 1.52 3.13
N ALA A 54 8.50 0.98 1.92
CA ALA A 54 7.60 -0.05 1.43
C ALA A 54 7.69 -1.34 2.25
N ARG A 55 8.90 -1.76 2.66
CA ARG A 55 9.11 -2.91 3.56
C ARG A 55 8.67 -2.62 4.98
N SER A 56 9.03 -1.47 5.52
CA SER A 56 8.72 -1.12 6.90
C SER A 56 7.22 -0.98 7.14
N ILE A 57 6.51 -0.31 6.23
CA ILE A 57 5.12 0.09 6.41
C ILE A 57 4.16 -0.96 5.86
N ASN A 58 4.44 -1.48 4.66
CA ASN A 58 3.49 -2.34 3.95
C ASN A 58 3.85 -3.82 4.02
N ASN A 59 5.01 -4.16 4.59
CA ASN A 59 5.60 -5.49 4.54
C ASN A 59 5.56 -6.09 3.13
N CYS A 60 5.77 -5.27 2.09
CA CYS A 60 5.53 -5.69 0.71
C CYS A 60 6.40 -6.91 0.33
N ASN A 61 5.78 -7.94 -0.26
CA ASN A 61 6.44 -9.20 -0.60
C ASN A 61 6.89 -9.27 -2.06
N VAL A 62 6.54 -8.26 -2.86
CA VAL A 62 7.05 -8.07 -4.22
C VAL A 62 7.61 -6.65 -4.38
N LEU A 63 8.84 -6.55 -4.89
CA LEU A 63 9.46 -5.30 -5.32
C LEU A 63 9.23 -5.10 -6.82
N ALA A 64 8.79 -3.92 -7.22
CA ALA A 64 8.74 -3.49 -8.60
C ALA A 64 9.71 -2.33 -8.86
N VAL A 65 10.49 -2.40 -9.93
CA VAL A 65 11.50 -1.37 -10.28
C VAL A 65 11.23 -0.80 -11.68
N SER A 66 11.49 0.49 -11.84
CA SER A 66 11.37 1.23 -13.11
C SER A 66 12.65 1.13 -13.95
N GLY A 67 12.56 0.53 -15.14
CA GLY A 67 13.68 0.49 -16.08
C GLY A 67 13.95 1.82 -16.79
N MET A 68 13.01 2.77 -16.77
CA MET A 68 13.18 4.10 -17.38
C MET A 68 13.70 5.15 -16.40
N SER A 69 13.44 4.98 -15.11
CA SER A 69 13.70 6.01 -14.09
C SER A 69 14.75 5.61 -13.07
N THR A 70 15.22 4.36 -13.07
CA THR A 70 16.17 3.84 -12.09
C THR A 70 17.43 3.34 -12.81
N SER A 71 18.61 3.83 -12.40
CA SER A 71 19.88 3.31 -12.91
C SER A 71 20.15 1.90 -12.40
N LYS A 72 21.09 1.18 -13.02
CA LYS A 72 21.44 -0.18 -12.58
C LYS A 72 21.98 -0.19 -11.15
N GLU A 73 22.83 0.76 -10.82
CA GLU A 73 23.45 0.90 -9.51
C GLU A 73 22.37 1.18 -8.45
N SER A 74 21.47 2.12 -8.75
CA SER A 74 20.36 2.44 -7.86
C SER A 74 19.39 1.26 -7.71
N ALA A 75 19.14 0.48 -8.76
CA ALA A 75 18.30 -0.71 -8.70
C ALA A 75 18.88 -1.79 -7.76
N VAL A 76 20.20 -1.94 -7.72
CA VAL A 76 20.88 -2.84 -6.76
C VAL A 76 20.71 -2.31 -5.34
N GLU A 77 20.94 -1.01 -5.11
CA GLU A 77 20.76 -0.40 -3.78
C GLU A 77 19.30 -0.51 -3.26
N ILE A 78 18.32 -0.33 -4.16
CA ILE A 78 16.90 -0.50 -3.86
C ILE A 78 16.61 -1.94 -3.46
N LEU A 79 17.11 -2.92 -4.23
CA LEU A 79 16.92 -4.34 -3.94
C LEU A 79 17.55 -4.73 -2.61
N ASP A 80 18.80 -4.32 -2.37
CA ASP A 80 19.51 -4.61 -1.13
C ASP A 80 18.80 -3.98 0.07
N THR A 81 18.37 -2.73 -0.06
CA THR A 81 17.59 -2.07 1.00
C THR A 81 16.28 -2.82 1.27
N TRP A 82 15.58 -3.23 0.22
CA TRP A 82 14.31 -3.95 0.34
C TRP A 82 14.47 -5.33 1.00
N LEU A 83 15.49 -6.10 0.61
CA LEU A 83 15.75 -7.42 1.19
C LEU A 83 16.15 -7.34 2.67
N ASN A 84 16.93 -6.32 3.04
CA ASN A 84 17.49 -6.18 4.38
C ASN A 84 16.61 -5.40 5.35
N THR A 85 15.46 -4.87 4.91
CA THR A 85 14.55 -4.10 5.77
C THR A 85 13.49 -5.00 6.41
N PRO A 86 13.48 -5.14 7.76
CA PRO A 86 12.40 -5.80 8.48
C PRO A 86 11.11 -4.98 8.47
N PHE A 87 9.99 -5.66 8.67
CA PHE A 87 8.71 -4.99 8.90
C PHE A 87 8.77 -4.13 10.16
N LYS A 88 8.16 -2.94 10.13
CA LYS A 88 8.19 -1.92 11.20
C LYS A 88 9.59 -1.41 11.57
N ALA A 89 10.58 -1.56 10.71
CA ALA A 89 11.89 -0.93 10.92
C ALA A 89 11.77 0.61 10.87
N PRO A 90 12.60 1.36 11.63
CA PRO A 90 12.68 2.80 11.44
C PRO A 90 12.99 3.17 9.98
N CYS A 91 12.22 4.09 9.43
CA CYS A 91 12.28 4.44 8.00
C CYS A 91 12.06 5.95 7.80
N PRO A 92 12.24 6.50 6.60
CA PRO A 92 12.02 7.92 6.35
C PRO A 92 10.65 8.42 6.82
N ALA A 93 9.58 7.62 6.64
CA ALA A 93 8.23 7.99 7.09
C ALA A 93 8.09 8.12 8.61
N SER A 94 8.89 7.39 9.39
CA SER A 94 8.96 7.52 10.85
C SER A 94 10.04 8.50 11.32
N SER A 95 10.61 9.31 10.41
CA SER A 95 11.82 10.11 10.67
C SER A 95 12.97 9.29 11.25
N PHE A 96 13.10 8.03 10.80
CA PHE A 96 14.06 7.04 11.31
C PHE A 96 13.96 6.77 12.81
N LYS A 97 12.78 6.97 13.40
CA LYS A 97 12.47 6.61 14.79
C LYS A 97 11.66 5.31 14.84
N PRO A 98 11.67 4.59 15.99
CA PRO A 98 10.73 3.51 16.23
C PRO A 98 9.28 3.99 16.08
N TRP A 99 8.40 3.11 15.61
CA TRP A 99 6.98 3.42 15.53
C TRP A 99 6.35 3.56 16.92
N GLU A 100 5.55 4.61 17.09
CA GLU A 100 4.70 4.76 18.27
C GLU A 100 3.74 3.56 18.39
N GLU A 101 3.31 3.24 19.61
CA GLU A 101 2.55 2.02 19.90
C GLU A 101 1.25 1.93 19.10
N ASN A 102 0.51 3.05 18.99
CA ASN A 102 -0.70 3.16 18.20
C ASN A 102 -0.47 2.86 16.71
N LEU A 103 0.61 3.38 16.13
CA LEU A 103 0.99 3.15 14.73
C LEU A 103 1.50 1.72 14.53
N SER A 104 2.32 1.20 15.45
CA SER A 104 2.79 -0.18 15.41
C SER A 104 1.62 -1.17 15.42
N CYS A 105 0.62 -0.94 16.27
CA CYS A 105 -0.62 -1.73 16.33
C CYS A 105 -1.44 -1.64 15.04
N PHE A 106 -1.53 -0.45 14.44
CA PHE A 106 -2.16 -0.26 13.12
C PHE A 106 -1.45 -1.08 12.03
N LEU A 107 -0.12 -1.02 11.98
CA LEU A 107 0.67 -1.77 11.00
C LEU A 107 0.45 -3.28 11.15
N ASP A 108 0.43 -3.81 12.37
CA ASP A 108 0.17 -5.24 12.60
C ASP A 108 -1.22 -5.67 12.12
N LYS A 109 -2.25 -4.88 12.43
CA LYS A 109 -3.63 -5.14 11.97
C LYS A 109 -3.74 -5.11 10.45
N SER A 110 -3.02 -4.18 9.80
CA SER A 110 -3.08 -4.01 8.35
C SER A 110 -2.75 -5.29 7.58
N LEU A 111 -1.80 -6.11 8.06
CA LEU A 111 -1.44 -7.37 7.41
C LEU A 111 -2.57 -8.39 7.38
N THR A 112 -3.48 -8.33 8.36
CA THR A 112 -4.66 -9.20 8.43
C THR A 112 -5.87 -8.61 7.70
N GLU A 113 -6.01 -7.28 7.68
CA GLU A 113 -7.15 -6.60 7.10
C GLU A 113 -7.03 -6.44 5.58
N MET A 114 -5.85 -6.07 5.07
CA MET A 114 -5.62 -5.83 3.63
C MET A 114 -6.02 -7.03 2.73
N PRO A 115 -5.70 -8.29 3.06
CA PRO A 115 -6.11 -9.45 2.25
C PRO A 115 -7.62 -9.72 2.22
N LEU A 116 -8.41 -9.10 3.12
CA LEU A 116 -9.85 -9.28 3.23
C LEU A 116 -10.64 -8.25 2.40
N ILE A 117 -10.00 -7.16 1.97
CA ILE A 117 -10.62 -6.12 1.15
C ILE A 117 -11.19 -6.75 -0.13
N GLY A 118 -12.48 -6.51 -0.39
CA GLY A 118 -13.19 -7.03 -1.56
C GLY A 118 -13.67 -8.49 -1.47
N LYS A 119 -13.38 -9.22 -0.37
CA LYS A 119 -13.89 -10.60 -0.15
C LYS A 119 -15.22 -10.65 0.60
N ASN A 120 -15.53 -9.64 1.42
CA ASN A 120 -16.68 -9.67 2.35
C ASN A 120 -18.00 -9.14 1.78
N GLU A 121 -18.07 -8.73 0.51
CA GLU A 121 -19.31 -8.15 -0.07
C GLU A 121 -20.32 -9.19 -0.62
N VAL A 122 -20.09 -10.49 -0.45
CA VAL A 122 -20.95 -11.52 -1.06
C VAL A 122 -22.08 -12.02 -0.15
N ASN A 123 -22.11 -11.66 1.15
CA ASN A 123 -23.10 -12.20 2.10
C ASN A 123 -24.12 -11.22 2.68
N ASP A 124 -24.22 -9.97 2.21
CA ASP A 124 -25.30 -9.08 2.67
C ASP A 124 -26.54 -9.16 1.76
N LYS A 125 -27.21 -10.31 1.81
CA LYS A 125 -28.65 -10.38 1.57
C LYS A 125 -29.34 -10.48 2.92
N SER A 126 -29.31 -9.39 3.69
CA SER A 126 -30.22 -9.20 4.81
C SER A 126 -31.11 -7.99 4.57
N SER A 127 -32.39 -8.29 4.51
CA SER A 127 -33.55 -7.43 4.40
C SER A 127 -33.69 -6.45 5.57
N GLY A 128 -33.99 -5.17 5.29
CA GLY A 128 -34.83 -4.35 6.17
C GLY A 128 -34.24 -3.03 6.71
N SER A 129 -34.92 -1.94 6.32
CA SER A 129 -35.09 -0.63 6.99
C SER A 129 -33.89 0.30 7.24
N ASP A 130 -34.05 1.51 6.71
CA ASP A 130 -33.37 2.79 7.00
C ASP A 130 -31.86 2.84 6.76
N SER A 131 -31.52 3.06 5.49
CA SER A 131 -30.17 3.34 5.01
C SER A 131 -29.64 4.66 5.58
N VAL A 132 -29.06 4.61 6.76
CA VAL A 132 -28.15 5.65 7.22
C VAL A 132 -26.87 5.49 6.41
N CYS A 133 -26.69 6.35 5.41
CA CYS A 133 -25.47 6.42 4.62
C CYS A 133 -24.25 6.54 5.55
N SER A 134 -23.36 5.54 5.53
CA SER A 134 -22.17 5.51 6.39
C SER A 134 -21.25 6.71 6.14
N ILE A 135 -21.33 7.32 4.96
CA ILE A 135 -20.67 8.59 4.62
C ILE A 135 -21.30 9.78 5.35
N CYS A 136 -22.63 9.85 5.48
CA CYS A 136 -23.32 10.95 6.13
C CYS A 136 -23.10 10.96 7.66
N CYS A 137 -22.87 9.81 8.29
CA CYS A 137 -22.55 9.74 9.73
C CYS A 137 -21.19 10.36 10.08
N LEU A 138 -20.23 10.30 9.16
CA LEU A 138 -18.86 10.76 9.40
C LEU A 138 -18.72 12.27 9.27
N VAL A 139 -19.65 12.92 8.55
CA VAL A 139 -19.63 14.37 8.27
C VAL A 139 -20.48 15.17 9.27
N LYS A 140 -21.38 14.53 10.02
CA LYS A 140 -22.36 15.22 10.88
C LYS A 140 -21.77 16.23 11.87
N ASN A 141 -20.49 16.12 12.24
CA ASN A 141 -19.84 16.97 13.23
C ASN A 141 -18.47 17.53 12.78
N ARG A 142 -18.20 17.69 11.48
CA ARG A 142 -16.90 18.21 11.00
C ARG A 142 -17.05 19.28 9.93
N GLU A 143 -16.41 20.42 10.15
CA GLU A 143 -16.15 21.41 9.10
C GLU A 143 -14.82 21.10 8.42
N LEU A 144 -14.82 21.05 7.09
CA LEU A 144 -13.65 20.73 6.27
C LEU A 144 -13.43 21.87 5.29
N SER A 145 -12.31 22.57 5.45
CA SER A 145 -11.97 23.75 4.65
C SER A 145 -11.39 23.35 3.28
N PRO A 146 -11.84 23.95 2.17
CA PRO A 146 -11.25 23.75 0.85
C PRO A 146 -9.81 24.29 0.79
N VAL A 147 -8.96 23.65 -0.03
CA VAL A 147 -7.64 24.18 -0.41
C VAL A 147 -7.70 24.57 -1.88
N ASP A 148 -7.37 25.82 -2.21
CA ASP A 148 -7.44 26.32 -3.58
C ASP A 148 -6.26 25.79 -4.44
N MET A 149 -6.56 25.18 -5.59
CA MET A 149 -5.60 24.91 -6.66
C MET A 149 -6.25 25.10 -8.04
N ILE A 150 -5.62 25.90 -8.91
CA ILE A 150 -6.01 26.28 -10.30
C ILE A 150 -7.44 26.89 -10.40
N PRO A 151 -7.66 27.99 -11.16
CA PRO A 151 -8.99 28.56 -11.31
C PRO A 151 -10.01 27.52 -11.83
N GLY A 152 -10.99 27.18 -10.99
CA GLY A 152 -12.10 26.27 -11.32
C GLY A 152 -12.00 24.83 -10.80
N ALA A 153 -10.94 24.44 -10.10
CA ALA A 153 -10.87 23.15 -9.40
C ALA A 153 -10.95 23.34 -7.88
N SER A 154 -11.62 22.43 -7.19
CA SER A 154 -11.66 22.39 -5.72
C SER A 154 -11.34 20.98 -5.24
N MET A 155 -10.49 20.87 -4.23
CA MET A 155 -10.09 19.62 -3.59
C MET A 155 -10.56 19.66 -2.13
N LYS A 156 -11.22 18.61 -1.64
CA LYS A 156 -11.79 18.60 -0.28
C LYS A 156 -11.43 17.29 0.39
N ILE A 157 -10.66 17.38 1.48
CA ILE A 157 -10.40 16.21 2.33
C ILE A 157 -11.73 15.74 2.92
N VAL A 158 -12.23 14.60 2.43
CA VAL A 158 -13.49 13.98 2.85
C VAL A 158 -13.29 13.19 4.14
N ARG A 159 -12.11 12.58 4.31
CA ARG A 159 -11.76 11.76 5.49
C ARG A 159 -10.26 11.69 5.66
N GLU A 160 -9.81 11.54 6.89
CA GLU A 160 -8.41 11.31 7.24
C GLU A 160 -8.29 10.12 8.19
N SER A 161 -7.19 9.39 8.04
CA SER A 161 -6.66 8.37 8.94
C SER A 161 -5.19 8.70 9.23
N PRO A 162 -4.54 8.06 10.21
CA PRO A 162 -3.14 8.35 10.54
C PRO A 162 -2.16 8.22 9.36
N THR A 163 -2.51 7.48 8.31
CA THR A 163 -1.62 7.20 7.18
C THR A 163 -2.20 7.55 5.81
N SER A 164 -3.42 8.08 5.74
CA SER A 164 -4.08 8.37 4.46
C SER A 164 -5.23 9.36 4.60
N ALA A 165 -5.53 10.06 3.51
CA ALA A 165 -6.72 10.88 3.40
C ALA A 165 -7.49 10.53 2.13
N ILE A 166 -8.81 10.63 2.20
CA ILE A 166 -9.71 10.65 1.04
C ILE A 166 -9.87 12.13 0.69
N VAL A 167 -9.52 12.52 -0.53
CA VAL A 167 -9.45 13.92 -0.95
C VAL A 167 -10.17 14.18 -2.27
#